data_AF-A0A0F9TQ55-F1
#
_entry.id   AF-A0A0F9TQ55-F1
#
_cell.length_a   1.000
_cell.length_b   1.000
_cell.length_c   1.000
_cell.angle_alpha   90.00
_cell.angle_beta   90.00
_cell.angle_gamma   90.00
#
_symmetry.space_group_name_H-M   'P 1'
#
loop_
_entity.id
_entity.type
_entity.pdbx_description
1 polymer ?
#
loop_
_entity_poly.entity_id
_entity_poly.type
_entity_poly.pdbx_seq_one_letter_code
_entity_poly.pdbx_strand_id
1 'polypeptide(L)'
;MKKLVKIITGILGFIMLMPGLAKFREPFKTFIYKHLTLISFPLPELMQYVVKFSEIGVGLAMLFLAFKGNSISRPVREKLFYLGNLTIFLMMIVAVYTHLHPDVPADVLPMGFKPPIMPISYIILVIVNVLLFRKSTNS
;
A
#
# COMPACT_ATOMS: atom_id res chain seq x y z
N MET A 1 1.80 -16.23 14.01
CA MET A 1 1.39 -16.26 12.59
C MET A 1 2.09 -17.39 11.89
N LYS A 2 1.39 -18.12 11.01
CA LYS A 2 2.00 -19.15 10.16
C LYS A 2 3.05 -18.53 9.24
N LYS A 3 4.05 -19.34 8.83
CA LYS A 3 5.22 -18.91 8.05
C LYS A 3 4.82 -18.17 6.76
N LEU A 4 3.87 -18.70 6.00
CA LEU A 4 3.41 -18.09 4.74
C LEU A 4 2.77 -16.71 4.94
N VAL A 5 1.88 -16.55 5.93
CA VAL A 5 1.27 -15.25 6.25
C VAL A 5 2.34 -14.23 6.63
N LYS A 6 3.31 -14.65 7.44
CA LYS A 6 4.45 -13.80 7.83
C LYS A 6 5.26 -13.33 6.62
N ILE A 7 5.54 -14.23 5.67
CA ILE A 7 6.28 -13.90 4.44
C ILE A 7 5.48 -12.91 3.58
N ILE A 8 4.21 -13.18 3.29
CA ILE A 8 3.39 -12.31 2.43
C ILE A 8 3.18 -10.95 3.09
N THR A 9 2.93 -10.92 4.40
CA THR A 9 2.84 -9.67 5.18
C THR A 9 4.14 -8.87 5.10
N GLY A 10 5.29 -9.54 5.15
CA GLY A 10 6.60 -8.90 5.00
C GLY A 10 6.83 -8.35 3.59
N ILE A 11 6.46 -9.11 2.55
CA ILE A 11 6.51 -8.65 1.16
C ILE A 11 5.62 -7.41 0.97
N LEU A 12 4.36 -7.48 1.40
CA LEU A 12 3.43 -6.35 1.39
C LEU A 12 4.00 -5.14 2.13
N GLY A 13 4.62 -5.34 3.30
CA GLY A 13 5.27 -4.26 4.03
C GLY A 13 6.43 -3.62 3.27
N PHE A 14 7.28 -4.44 2.66
CA PHE A 14 8.44 -3.98 1.89
C PHE A 14 8.03 -3.21 0.63
N ILE A 15 7.09 -3.75 -0.16
CA ILE A 15 6.63 -3.13 -1.42
C ILE A 15 5.78 -1.88 -1.20
N MET A 16 5.27 -1.65 0.02
CA MET A 16 4.65 -0.38 0.40
C MET A 16 5.68 0.63 0.90
N LEU A 17 6.65 0.18 1.69
CA LEU A 17 7.67 1.04 2.28
C LEU A 17 8.63 1.63 1.23
N MET A 18 9.12 0.81 0.30
CA MET A 18 10.12 1.24 -0.69
C MET A 18 9.60 2.35 -1.61
N PRO A 19 8.42 2.22 -2.25
CA PRO A 19 7.85 3.31 -3.03
C PRO A 19 7.49 4.52 -2.17
N GLY A 20 6.97 4.31 -0.95
CA GLY A 20 6.67 5.40 -0.02
C GLY A 20 7.89 6.27 0.29
N LEU A 21 9.06 5.66 0.51
CA LEU A 21 10.33 6.37 0.68
C LEU A 21 10.82 7.01 -0.62
N ALA A 22 10.66 6.33 -1.76
CA ALA A 22 11.06 6.87 -3.07
C ALA A 22 10.29 8.16 -3.42
N LYS A 23 9.05 8.33 -2.95
CA LYS A 23 8.22 9.54 -3.14
C LYS A 23 8.75 10.82 -2.46
N PHE A 24 9.84 10.73 -1.70
CA PHE A 24 10.57 11.88 -1.16
C PHE A 24 11.68 12.38 -2.09
N ARG A 25 11.98 11.64 -3.17
CA ARG A 25 13.00 12.00 -4.16
C ARG A 25 12.36 12.34 -5.51
N GLU A 26 13.06 13.14 -6.30
CA GLU A 26 12.67 13.39 -7.69
C GLU A 26 12.87 12.13 -8.56
N PRO A 27 12.02 11.89 -9.58
CA PRO A 27 10.88 12.71 -10.01
C PRO A 27 9.57 12.41 -9.25
N PHE A 28 9.55 11.40 -8.38
CA PHE A 28 8.32 10.90 -7.72
C PHE A 28 7.65 11.91 -6.79
N LYS A 29 8.43 12.79 -6.15
CA LYS A 29 7.90 13.89 -5.34
C LYS A 29 6.96 14.77 -6.16
N THR A 30 7.35 15.10 -7.39
CA THR A 30 6.60 15.97 -8.29
C THR A 30 5.40 15.27 -8.91
N PHE A 31 5.48 13.97 -9.18
CA PHE A 31 4.39 13.20 -9.80
C PHE A 31 3.11 13.17 -8.94
N ILE A 32 3.23 12.98 -7.63
CA ILE A 32 2.06 12.97 -6.74
C ILE A 32 1.37 14.33 -6.73
N TYR A 33 2.15 15.40 -6.63
CA TYR A 33 1.60 16.75 -6.63
C TYR A 33 0.89 17.06 -7.96
N LYS A 34 1.56 16.79 -9.10
CA LYS A 34 0.97 16.95 -10.43
C LYS A 34 -0.32 16.15 -10.59
N HIS A 35 -0.34 14.90 -10.13
CA HIS A 35 -1.54 14.06 -10.20
C HIS A 35 -2.70 14.67 -9.40
N LEU A 36 -2.44 15.07 -8.14
CA LEU A 36 -3.47 15.68 -7.29
C LEU A 36 -4.01 16.99 -7.87
N THR A 37 -3.16 17.79 -8.53
CA THR A 37 -3.59 19.00 -9.23
C THR A 37 -4.39 18.70 -10.49
N LEU A 38 -3.99 17.69 -11.28
CA LEU A 38 -4.67 17.32 -12.53
C LEU A 38 -6.11 16.84 -12.28
N ILE A 39 -6.33 16.07 -11.22
CA ILE A 39 -7.67 15.59 -10.84
C ILE A 39 -8.46 16.62 -10.02
N SER A 40 -7.94 17.85 -9.86
CA SER A 40 -8.54 18.92 -9.05
C SER A 40 -8.88 18.48 -7.61
N PHE A 41 -8.01 17.66 -7.00
CA PHE A 41 -8.25 17.16 -5.64
C PHE A 41 -8.16 18.31 -4.62
N PRO A 42 -9.04 18.37 -3.61
CA PRO A 42 -8.95 19.40 -2.58
C PRO A 42 -7.65 19.28 -1.78
N LEU A 43 -7.00 20.42 -1.53
CA LEU A 43 -5.78 20.51 -0.70
C LEU A 43 -4.62 19.61 -1.18
N PRO A 44 -4.17 19.74 -2.45
CA PRO A 44 -3.14 18.87 -3.03
C PRO A 44 -1.82 18.92 -2.26
N GLU A 45 -1.49 20.07 -1.66
CA GLU A 45 -0.28 20.26 -0.85
C GLU A 45 -0.26 19.43 0.44
N LEU A 46 -1.42 19.23 1.08
CA LEU A 46 -1.54 18.41 2.27
C LEU A 46 -1.65 16.93 1.90
N MET A 47 -2.43 16.63 0.87
CA MET A 47 -2.73 15.26 0.46
C MET A 47 -1.51 14.49 -0.05
N GLN A 48 -0.55 15.18 -0.68
CA GLN A 48 0.72 14.53 -1.04
C GLN A 48 1.46 13.96 0.19
N TYR A 49 1.38 14.61 1.35
CA TYR A 49 2.03 14.13 2.57
C TYR A 49 1.24 12.98 3.18
N VAL A 50 -0.09 13.07 3.19
CA VAL A 50 -0.96 11.99 3.66
C VAL A 50 -0.67 10.70 2.90
N VAL A 51 -0.57 10.75 1.57
CA VAL A 51 -0.24 9.58 0.73
C VAL A 51 1.15 9.03 1.05
N LYS A 52 2.16 9.89 1.18
CA LYS A 52 3.54 9.45 1.47
C LYS A 52 3.65 8.79 2.84
N PHE A 53 3.09 9.42 3.86
CA PHE A 53 3.15 8.92 5.23
C PHE A 53 2.26 7.70 5.45
N SER A 54 1.12 7.58 4.76
CA SER A 54 0.27 6.39 4.87
C SER A 54 0.96 5.15 4.29
N GLU A 55 1.64 5.28 3.15
CA GLU A 55 2.40 4.18 2.54
C GLU A 55 3.57 3.73 3.42
N ILE A 56 4.35 4.68 3.95
CA ILE A 56 5.44 4.37 4.89
C ILE A 56 4.90 3.76 6.17
N GLY A 57 3.85 4.37 6.75
CA GLY A 57 3.27 3.93 8.01
C GLY A 57 2.72 2.52 7.93
N VAL A 58 1.95 2.20 6.87
CA VAL A 58 1.44 0.84 6.68
C VAL A 58 2.56 -0.13 6.34
N GLY A 59 3.56 0.29 5.55
CA GLY A 59 4.72 -0.53 5.21
C GLY A 59 5.50 -0.96 6.46
N LEU A 60 5.80 -0.01 7.35
CA LEU A 60 6.45 -0.27 8.64
C LEU A 60 5.58 -1.14 9.55
N ALA A 61 4.27 -0.88 9.63
CA ALA A 61 3.36 -1.69 10.45
C ALA A 61 3.32 -3.15 9.97
N MET A 62 3.27 -3.38 8.66
CA MET A 62 3.27 -4.71 8.06
C MET A 62 4.61 -5.43 8.24
N LEU A 63 5.75 -4.73 8.08
CA LEU A 63 7.06 -5.29 8.40
C LEU A 63 7.18 -5.64 9.88
N PHE A 64 6.72 -4.76 10.77
CA PHE A 64 6.69 -5.02 12.20
C PHE A 64 5.86 -6.28 12.52
N LEU A 65 4.67 -6.41 11.92
CA LEU A 65 3.86 -7.62 12.06
C LEU A 65 4.61 -8.86 11.54
N ALA A 66 5.24 -8.78 10.37
CA ALA A 66 6.00 -9.91 9.84
C ALA A 66 7.12 -10.35 10.80
N PHE A 67 7.97 -9.44 11.27
CA PHE A 67 9.12 -9.81 12.11
C PHE A 67 8.75 -10.08 13.56
N LYS A 68 7.99 -9.17 14.18
CA LYS A 68 7.66 -9.13 15.61
C LYS A 68 6.19 -9.34 15.94
N GLY A 69 5.33 -9.66 14.97
CA GLY A 69 3.90 -9.85 15.26
C GLY A 69 3.58 -10.96 16.26
N ASN A 70 4.48 -11.92 16.51
CA ASN A 70 4.28 -12.92 17.57
C ASN A 70 4.57 -12.40 18.98
N SER A 71 5.26 -11.26 19.14
CA SER A 71 5.57 -10.66 20.45
C SER A 71 4.46 -9.78 21.01
N ILE A 72 3.36 -9.60 20.28
CA ILE A 72 2.20 -8.81 20.70
C ILE A 72 0.98 -9.71 20.93
N SER A 73 0.01 -9.22 21.70
CA SER A 73 -1.20 -9.97 22.00
C SER A 73 -2.00 -10.29 20.74
N ARG A 74 -2.67 -11.45 20.73
CA ARG A 74 -3.47 -11.93 19.59
C ARG A 74 -4.50 -10.89 19.11
N PRO A 75 -5.29 -10.23 19.97
CA PRO A 75 -6.28 -9.24 19.52
C PRO A 75 -5.66 -8.03 18.83
N VAL A 76 -4.55 -7.52 19.36
CA VAL A 76 -3.84 -6.36 18.76
C VAL A 76 -3.25 -6.75 17.41
N ARG A 77 -2.65 -7.94 17.32
CA ARG A 77 -2.12 -8.48 16.06
C ARG A 77 -3.19 -8.60 14.99
N GLU A 78 -4.35 -9.17 15.33
CA GLU A 78 -5.45 -9.34 14.39
C GLU A 78 -5.97 -7.98 13.89
N LYS A 79 -6.18 -7.02 14.80
CA LYS A 79 -6.59 -5.65 14.43
C LYS A 79 -5.57 -4.98 13.50
N LEU A 80 -4.28 -4.98 13.87
CA LEU A 80 -3.22 -4.39 13.05
C LEU A 80 -3.10 -5.08 11.68
N PHE A 81 -3.24 -6.40 11.64
CA PHE A 81 -3.20 -7.16 10.40
C PHE A 81 -4.35 -6.78 9.47
N TYR A 82 -5.59 -6.78 9.95
CA TYR A 82 -6.75 -6.43 9.12
C TYR A 82 -6.74 -4.96 8.72
N LEU A 83 -6.38 -4.05 9.63
CA LEU A 83 -6.26 -2.62 9.32
C LEU A 83 -5.17 -2.38 8.25
N GLY A 84 -3.99 -2.98 8.41
CA GLY A 84 -2.91 -2.83 7.44
C GLY A 84 -3.27 -3.34 6.06
N ASN A 85 -3.87 -4.53 5.97
CA ASN A 85 -4.34 -5.08 4.70
C ASN A 85 -5.47 -4.25 4.09
N LEU A 86 -6.42 -3.74 4.88
CA LEU A 86 -7.50 -2.87 4.42
C LEU A 86 -6.95 -1.54 3.88
N THR A 87 -6.01 -0.91 4.59
CA THR A 87 -5.36 0.32 4.16
C THR A 87 -4.63 0.12 2.83
N ILE A 88 -3.87 -0.98 2.67
CA ILE A 88 -3.22 -1.31 1.39
C ILE A 88 -4.26 -1.52 0.30
N PHE A 89 -5.32 -2.28 0.56
CA PHE A 89 -6.38 -2.53 -0.42
C PHE A 89 -7.02 -1.23 -0.93
N LEU A 90 -7.39 -0.32 -0.03
CA LEU A 90 -7.97 0.98 -0.40
C LEU A 90 -6.98 1.84 -1.19
N MET A 91 -5.71 1.89 -0.79
CA MET A 91 -4.68 2.63 -1.55
C MET A 91 -4.47 2.04 -2.94
N MET A 92 -4.53 0.71 -3.10
CA MET A 92 -4.41 0.09 -4.41
C MET A 92 -5.63 0.35 -5.28
N ILE A 93 -6.85 0.42 -4.72
CA ILE A 93 -8.03 0.86 -5.48
C ILE A 93 -7.83 2.29 -6.00
N VAL A 94 -7.37 3.20 -5.15
CA VAL A 94 -7.07 4.58 -5.57
C VAL A 94 -5.98 4.58 -6.65
N ALA A 95 -4.94 3.76 -6.52
CA ALA A 95 -3.91 3.65 -7.54
C ALA A 95 -4.46 3.10 -8.87
N VAL A 96 -5.35 2.10 -8.86
CA VAL A 96 -6.05 1.63 -10.07
C VAL A 96 -6.83 2.78 -10.70
N TYR A 97 -7.59 3.54 -9.90
CA TYR A 97 -8.32 4.71 -10.37
C TYR A 97 -7.39 5.75 -11.02
N THR A 98 -6.27 6.09 -10.37
CA THR A 98 -5.24 6.99 -10.90
C THR A 98 -4.70 6.54 -12.25
N HIS A 99 -4.42 5.24 -12.40
CA HIS A 99 -3.90 4.67 -13.65
C HIS A 99 -4.94 4.67 -14.79
N LEU A 100 -6.22 4.58 -14.46
CA LEU A 100 -7.32 4.55 -15.43
C LEU A 100 -7.90 5.94 -15.73
N HIS A 101 -7.54 6.96 -14.95
CA HIS A 101 -8.08 8.31 -15.10
C HIS A 101 -7.67 8.92 -16.46
N PRO A 102 -8.63 9.45 -17.24
CA PRO A 102 -8.36 9.94 -18.60
C PRO A 102 -7.38 11.12 -18.62
N ASP A 103 -7.50 12.03 -17.66
CA ASP A 103 -6.66 13.24 -17.56
C ASP A 103 -5.27 13.01 -16.95
N VAL A 104 -4.91 11.74 -16.66
CA VAL A 104 -3.60 11.39 -16.12
C VAL A 104 -2.76 10.79 -17.24
N PRO A 105 -1.83 11.57 -17.82
CA PRO A 105 -0.98 11.07 -18.88
C PRO A 105 0.02 10.04 -18.34
N ALA A 106 0.55 9.19 -19.22
CA ALA A 106 1.38 8.07 -18.79
C ALA A 106 2.73 8.53 -18.20
N ASP A 107 3.22 9.69 -18.61
CA ASP A 107 4.48 10.31 -18.17
C ASP A 107 4.48 10.79 -16.71
N VAL A 108 3.30 11.04 -16.12
CA VAL A 108 3.16 11.37 -14.69
C VAL A 108 2.99 10.13 -13.81
N LEU A 109 2.90 8.93 -14.40
CA LEU A 109 2.83 7.67 -13.66
C LEU A 109 4.24 7.18 -13.28
N PRO A 110 4.42 6.61 -12.08
CA PRO A 110 5.64 5.91 -11.73
C PRO A 110 5.96 4.85 -12.80
N MET A 111 7.12 4.98 -13.46
CA MET A 111 7.60 4.10 -14.55
C MET A 111 6.92 4.26 -15.93
N GLY A 112 6.10 5.28 -16.16
CA GLY A 112 5.56 5.53 -17.50
C GLY A 112 4.53 4.51 -18.00
N PHE A 113 4.10 3.58 -17.13
CA PHE A 113 3.30 2.41 -17.50
C PHE A 113 1.83 2.61 -17.13
N LYS A 114 0.98 2.78 -18.14
CA LYS A 114 -0.45 3.09 -17.94
C LYS A 114 -1.26 1.94 -17.33
N PRO A 115 -1.15 0.67 -17.76
CA PRO A 115 -1.97 -0.40 -17.21
C PRO A 115 -1.72 -0.64 -15.71
N PRO A 116 -2.77 -0.78 -14.86
CA PRO A 116 -2.64 -0.91 -13.42
C PRO A 116 -2.25 -2.31 -12.95
N ILE A 117 -1.26 -2.94 -13.59
CA ILE A 117 -0.84 -4.33 -13.28
C ILE A 117 -0.30 -4.42 -11.84
N MET A 118 0.55 -3.48 -11.42
CA MET A 118 1.13 -3.50 -10.08
C MET A 118 0.06 -3.34 -8.98
N PRO A 119 -0.82 -2.30 -9.01
CA PRO A 119 -1.90 -2.20 -8.04
C PRO A 119 -2.79 -3.44 -7.96
N ILE A 120 -3.16 -4.03 -9.10
CA ILE A 120 -3.98 -5.24 -9.15
C ILE A 120 -3.26 -6.43 -8.49
N SER A 121 -1.97 -6.62 -8.79
CA SER A 121 -1.18 -7.69 -8.16
C SER A 121 -1.11 -7.56 -6.63
N TYR A 122 -1.05 -6.32 -6.12
CA TYR A 122 -1.00 -6.07 -4.67
C TYR A 122 -2.36 -6.36 -4.03
N ILE A 123 -3.47 -6.03 -4.71
CA ILE A 123 -4.82 -6.42 -4.29
C ILE A 123 -4.93 -7.94 -4.15
N ILE A 124 -4.45 -8.69 -5.15
CA ILE A 124 -4.45 -10.15 -5.12
C ILE A 124 -3.63 -10.66 -3.92
N LEU A 125 -2.43 -10.11 -3.69
CA LEU A 125 -1.59 -10.46 -2.55
C LEU A 125 -2.28 -10.18 -1.21
N VAL A 126 -2.99 -9.05 -1.08
CA VAL A 126 -3.77 -8.72 0.12
C VAL A 126 -4.88 -9.76 0.35
N ILE A 127 -5.65 -10.09 -0.68
CA ILE A 127 -6.73 -11.09 -0.59
C ILE A 127 -6.16 -12.45 -0.15
N VAL A 128 -5.08 -12.90 -0.79
CA VAL A 128 -4.40 -14.15 -0.44
C VAL A 128 -3.91 -14.12 1.00
N ASN A 129 -3.29 -13.02 1.44
CA ASN A 129 -2.79 -12.87 2.81
C ASN A 129 -3.92 -12.98 3.84
N VAL A 130 -5.04 -12.30 3.60
CA VAL A 130 -6.23 -12.32 4.47
C VAL A 130 -6.84 -13.72 4.54
N LEU A 131 -7.01 -14.39 3.40
CA LEU A 131 -7.55 -15.75 3.35
C LEU A 131 -6.67 -16.75 4.12
N LEU A 132 -5.35 -16.66 3.95
CA LEU A 132 -4.39 -17.52 4.67
C LEU A 132 -4.36 -17.22 6.17
N PHE A 133 -4.49 -15.96 6.58
CA PHE A 133 -4.56 -15.60 7.99
C PHE A 133 -5.84 -16.11 8.64
N ARG A 134 -7.00 -15.97 8.00
CA ARG A 134 -8.28 -16.50 8.48
C ARG A 134 -8.26 -18.03 8.62
N LYS A 135 -7.69 -18.74 7.64
CA LYS A 135 -7.48 -20.20 7.74
C LYS A 135 -6.53 -20.59 8.88
N SER A 136 -5.61 -19.70 9.26
CA SER A 136 -4.69 -19.93 10.37
C SER A 136 -5.30 -19.69 11.75
N THR A 137 -6.37 -18.90 11.85
CA THR A 137 -7.02 -18.58 13.14
C THR A 137 -8.20 -19.49 13.47
N ASN A 138 -8.78 -20.14 12.45
CA ASN A 138 -9.89 -21.09 12.57
C ASN A 138 -9.46 -22.55 12.72
N SER A 139 -8.15 -22.80 12.74
CA SER A 139 -7.50 -24.10 12.97
C SER A 139 -6.67 -24.01 14.23
#